data_AF-A0A537Z8N0-F1
#
_entry.id   AF-A0A537Z8N0-F1
#
_cell.length_a   1.000
_cell.length_b   1.000
_cell.length_c   1.000
_cell.angle_alpha   90.00
_cell.angle_beta   90.00
_cell.angle_gamma   90.00
#
_symmetry.space_group_name_H-M   'P 1'
#
loop_
_entity.id
_entity.type
_entity.pdbx_description
1 polymer ?
#
loop_
_entity_poly.entity_id
_entity_poly.type
_entity_poly.pdbx_seq_one_letter_code
_entity_poly.pdbx_strand_id
1 'polypeptide(L)'
;AARQAGDIPDALLLLEHPPVYTKGRRTEKADLPMGDDWYRAQGIEVVDTSRGGRVTYHGPGQLVGYPIMRIGDVIAYVRTLERAVIAALAEEGIHATVREGLTGIWTNDRKIGSIGVHVSRGVTMHGLAVNVDCDLQPFEWIVPCGIDG
;
A
#
# COMPACT_ATOMS: atom_id res chain seq x y z
N ALA A 1 8.53 -5.04 17.62
CA ALA A 1 9.25 -4.90 18.91
C ALA A 1 10.75 -5.13 18.74
N ALA A 2 11.20 -6.34 18.35
CA ALA A 2 12.63 -6.68 18.21
C ALA A 2 13.43 -5.67 17.36
N ARG A 3 12.93 -5.28 16.19
CA ARG A 3 13.63 -4.29 15.35
C ARG A 3 13.83 -2.94 16.05
N GLN A 4 12.82 -2.46 16.78
CA GLN A 4 12.89 -1.19 17.50
C GLN A 4 13.91 -1.21 18.63
N ALA A 5 14.03 -2.34 19.33
CA ALA A 5 15.03 -2.58 20.37
C ALA A 5 16.46 -2.74 19.81
N GLY A 6 16.59 -3.03 18.51
CA GLY A 6 17.88 -3.26 17.87
C GLY A 6 18.33 -4.74 17.90
N ASP A 7 17.44 -5.64 18.32
CA ASP A 7 17.73 -7.08 18.47
C ASP A 7 17.82 -7.82 17.14
N ILE A 8 17.24 -7.24 16.07
CA ILE A 8 17.28 -7.77 14.70
C ILE A 8 17.67 -6.66 13.71
N PRO A 9 18.29 -7.02 12.56
CA PRO A 9 18.57 -6.07 11.49
C PRO A 9 17.28 -5.54 10.84
N ASP A 10 17.44 -4.54 9.97
CA ASP A 10 16.40 -4.14 9.03
C ASP A 10 15.93 -5.34 8.21
N ALA A 11 14.63 -5.41 7.95
CA ALA A 11 14.02 -6.52 7.22
C ALA A 11 13.07 -6.00 6.15
N LEU A 12 12.98 -6.71 5.02
CA LEU A 12 11.93 -6.55 4.03
C LEU A 12 11.13 -7.84 3.99
N LEU A 13 9.85 -7.74 4.36
CA LEU A 13 8.92 -8.85 4.18
C LEU A 13 8.25 -8.68 2.81
N LEU A 14 8.25 -9.75 2.01
CA LEU A 14 7.53 -9.84 0.74
C LEU A 14 6.52 -10.97 0.87
N LEU A 15 5.26 -10.67 0.57
CA LEU A 15 4.15 -11.61 0.76
C LEU A 15 2.94 -11.19 -0.07
N GLU A 16 1.91 -12.02 -0.01
CA GLU A 16 0.56 -11.71 -0.47
C GLU A 16 -0.41 -11.87 0.71
N HIS A 17 -1.58 -11.25 0.61
CA HIS A 17 -2.66 -11.42 1.58
C HIS A 17 -3.85 -12.13 0.95
N PRO A 18 -4.66 -12.86 1.74
CA PRO A 18 -6.05 -13.10 1.40
C PRO A 18 -6.80 -11.78 1.14
N PRO A 19 -7.94 -11.79 0.44
CA PRO A 19 -8.71 -10.58 0.13
C PRO A 19 -9.04 -9.75 1.39
N VAL A 20 -8.52 -8.52 1.45
CA VAL A 20 -8.71 -7.61 2.58
C VAL A 20 -8.72 -6.15 2.15
N TYR A 21 -9.70 -5.39 2.65
CA TYR A 21 -9.63 -3.95 2.71
C TYR A 21 -9.01 -3.50 4.03
N THR A 22 -7.99 -2.67 3.92
CA THR A 22 -7.39 -2.02 5.07
C THR A 22 -7.81 -0.57 5.12
N LYS A 23 -8.28 -0.09 6.27
CA LYS A 23 -8.62 1.32 6.52
C LYS A 23 -7.39 2.01 7.12
N GLY A 24 -6.77 2.91 6.35
CA GLY A 24 -5.72 3.78 6.86
C GLY A 24 -6.27 4.91 7.73
N ARG A 25 -5.39 5.68 8.37
CA ARG A 25 -5.74 6.76 9.31
C ARG A 25 -6.64 7.87 8.74
N ARG A 26 -6.72 8.02 7.42
CA ARG A 26 -7.54 9.05 6.75
C ARG A 26 -8.82 8.48 6.13
N THR A 27 -9.14 7.22 6.40
CA THR A 27 -10.31 6.57 5.79
C THR A 27 -11.58 7.19 6.33
N GLU A 28 -12.47 7.57 5.42
CA GLU A 28 -13.79 8.12 5.70
C GLU A 28 -14.88 7.08 5.36
N LYS A 29 -16.08 7.23 5.94
CA LYS A 29 -17.19 6.31 5.63
C LYS A 29 -17.53 6.28 4.14
N ALA A 30 -17.38 7.41 3.46
CA ALA A 30 -17.63 7.53 2.03
C ALA A 30 -16.64 6.72 1.17
N ASP A 31 -15.47 6.36 1.71
CA ASP A 31 -14.50 5.54 0.98
C ASP A 31 -14.96 4.07 0.82
N LEU A 32 -15.92 3.64 1.65
CA LEU A 32 -16.53 2.31 1.65
C LEU A 32 -18.06 2.46 1.50
N PRO A 33 -18.56 2.90 0.33
CA PRO A 33 -19.94 3.33 0.14
C PRO A 33 -20.99 2.25 0.43
N MET A 34 -20.64 0.97 0.29
CA MET A 34 -21.56 -0.14 0.52
C MET A 34 -21.67 -0.56 2.00
N GLY A 35 -20.78 -0.05 2.86
CA GLY A 35 -20.66 -0.45 4.26
C GLY A 35 -19.92 -1.77 4.46
N ASP A 36 -19.23 -1.91 5.59
CA ASP A 36 -18.32 -3.04 5.88
C ASP A 36 -18.95 -4.43 5.67
N ASP A 37 -20.21 -4.62 6.06
CA ASP A 37 -20.87 -5.92 6.00
C ASP A 37 -21.10 -6.40 4.56
N TRP A 38 -21.31 -5.47 3.62
CA TRP A 38 -21.42 -5.82 2.21
C TRP A 38 -20.12 -6.41 1.68
N TYR A 39 -18.98 -5.81 2.01
CA TYR A 39 -17.66 -6.29 1.58
C TYR A 39 -17.31 -7.63 2.21
N ARG A 40 -17.63 -7.83 3.50
CA ARG A 40 -17.48 -9.14 4.16
C ARG A 40 -18.31 -10.24 3.50
N ALA A 41 -19.52 -9.90 3.04
CA ALA A 41 -20.36 -10.83 2.29
C ALA A 41 -19.77 -11.21 0.91
N GLN A 42 -18.87 -10.38 0.35
CA GLN A 42 -18.10 -10.72 -0.86
C GLN A 42 -16.82 -11.53 -0.55
N GLY A 43 -16.63 -11.94 0.70
CA GLY A 43 -15.43 -12.68 1.12
C GLY A 43 -14.19 -11.79 1.34
N ILE A 44 -14.37 -10.47 1.49
CA ILE A 44 -13.28 -9.53 1.73
C ILE A 44 -13.30 -9.07 3.19
N GLU A 45 -12.20 -9.32 3.91
CA GLU A 45 -12.05 -8.83 5.28
C GLU A 45 -11.95 -7.29 5.30
N VAL A 46 -12.45 -6.62 6.34
CA VAL A 46 -12.34 -5.17 6.50
C VAL A 46 -11.72 -4.86 7.85
N VAL A 47 -10.52 -4.28 7.84
CA VAL A 47 -9.70 -4.05 9.06
C VAL A 47 -9.19 -2.62 9.18
N ASP A 48 -9.15 -2.10 10.40
CA ASP A 48 -8.51 -0.81 10.70
C ASP A 48 -7.01 -0.95 10.92
N THR A 49 -6.23 0.02 10.45
CA THR A 49 -4.77 -0.01 10.61
C THR A 49 -4.18 1.38 10.90
N SER A 50 -2.95 1.38 11.43
CA SER A 50 -2.18 2.60 11.70
C SER A 50 -1.51 3.23 10.48
N ARG A 51 -1.60 2.62 9.28
CA ARG A 51 -0.93 3.13 8.08
C ARG A 51 -1.44 4.51 7.67
N GLY A 52 -0.59 5.29 7.02
CA GLY A 52 -1.04 6.50 6.32
C GLY A 52 -1.95 6.18 5.13
N GLY A 53 -2.69 7.17 4.63
CA GLY A 53 -3.62 6.99 3.51
C GLY A 53 -5.05 6.68 3.92
N ARG A 54 -5.91 6.54 2.91
CA ARG A 54 -7.32 6.12 3.01
C ARG A 54 -7.44 4.60 2.84
N VAL A 55 -8.62 4.06 2.54
CA VAL A 55 -8.82 2.63 2.25
C VAL A 55 -7.96 2.15 1.07
N THR A 56 -7.54 0.89 1.10
CA THR A 56 -6.97 0.17 -0.05
C THR A 56 -7.31 -1.31 0.04
N TYR A 57 -7.23 -2.01 -1.09
CA TYR A 57 -7.37 -3.46 -1.20
C TYR A 57 -6.00 -4.16 -1.27
N HIS A 58 -5.94 -5.35 -0.68
CA HIS A 58 -4.92 -6.37 -0.90
C HIS A 58 -5.58 -7.71 -1.19
N GLY A 59 -4.96 -8.53 -2.03
CA GLY A 59 -5.45 -9.86 -2.35
C GLY A 59 -4.41 -10.68 -3.13
N PRO A 60 -4.74 -11.93 -3.48
CA PRO A 60 -3.88 -12.79 -4.28
C PRO A 60 -3.47 -12.12 -5.60
N GLY A 61 -2.22 -12.33 -6.02
CA GLY A 61 -1.61 -11.71 -7.19
C GLY A 61 -1.07 -10.29 -6.94
N GLN A 62 -1.19 -9.76 -5.73
CA GLN A 62 -0.64 -8.45 -5.36
C GLN A 62 0.60 -8.61 -4.47
N LEU A 63 1.77 -8.20 -4.97
CA LEU A 63 3.00 -8.22 -4.20
C LEU A 63 2.95 -7.13 -3.12
N VAL A 64 2.91 -7.53 -1.86
CA VAL A 64 2.97 -6.63 -0.70
C VAL A 64 4.35 -6.67 -0.08
N GLY A 65 4.95 -5.49 0.07
CA GLY A 65 6.26 -5.30 0.68
C GLY A 65 6.16 -4.51 1.99
N TYR A 66 6.70 -5.06 3.06
CA TYR A 66 6.85 -4.38 4.35
C TYR A 66 8.31 -4.23 4.74
N PRO A 67 8.97 -3.13 4.32
CA PRO A 67 10.28 -2.78 4.84
C PRO A 67 10.12 -2.28 6.27
N ILE A 68 10.62 -3.07 7.22
CA ILE A 68 10.67 -2.79 8.66
C ILE A 68 12.08 -2.30 8.99
N MET A 69 12.28 -1.00 8.88
CA MET A 69 13.59 -0.37 8.82
C MET A 69 13.69 0.86 9.73
N ARG A 70 14.87 1.12 10.27
CA ARG A 70 15.13 2.39 10.96
C ARG A 70 15.38 3.50 9.93
N ILE A 71 14.66 4.60 10.03
CA ILE A 71 14.77 5.73 9.09
C ILE A 71 14.93 7.05 9.83
N GLY A 72 15.56 8.03 9.16
CA GLY A 72 15.68 9.41 9.65
C GLY A 72 14.66 10.38 9.04
N ASP A 73 14.22 10.14 7.81
CA ASP A 73 13.31 11.02 7.06
C ASP A 73 12.26 10.19 6.32
N VAL A 74 10.99 10.44 6.63
CA VAL A 74 9.84 9.74 6.06
C VAL A 74 9.66 10.05 4.58
N ILE A 75 9.86 11.30 4.17
CA ILE A 75 9.67 11.74 2.77
C ILE A 75 10.76 11.11 1.91
N ALA A 76 12.02 11.18 2.36
CA ALA A 76 13.14 10.55 1.65
C ALA A 76 12.95 9.03 1.54
N TYR A 77 12.44 8.40 2.58
CA TYR A 77 12.12 6.98 2.59
C TYR A 77 11.02 6.62 1.58
N VAL A 78 9.88 7.33 1.57
CA VAL A 78 8.79 7.09 0.59
C VAL A 78 9.30 7.27 -0.84
N ARG A 79 10.05 8.33 -1.12
CA ARG A 79 10.66 8.55 -2.46
C ARG A 79 11.61 7.43 -2.85
N THR A 80 12.28 6.82 -1.88
CA THR A 80 13.17 5.67 -2.13
C THR A 80 12.39 4.42 -2.49
N LEU A 81 11.26 4.16 -1.82
CA LEU A 81 10.36 3.07 -2.20
C LEU A 81 9.79 3.26 -3.60
N GLU A 82 9.33 4.49 -3.93
CA GLU A 82 8.83 4.83 -5.27
C GLU A 82 9.87 4.51 -6.35
N ARG A 83 11.11 4.99 -6.17
CA ARG A 83 12.20 4.72 -7.13
C ARG A 83 12.53 3.24 -7.25
N ALA A 84 12.56 2.51 -6.13
CA ALA A 84 12.86 1.08 -6.13
C ALA A 84 11.82 0.28 -6.92
N VAL A 85 10.53 0.58 -6.72
CA VAL A 85 9.44 -0.07 -7.47
C VAL A 85 9.47 0.31 -8.95
N ILE A 86 9.71 1.58 -9.28
CA ILE A 86 9.83 2.02 -10.68
C ILE A 86 10.99 1.32 -11.39
N ALA A 87 12.14 1.18 -10.72
CA ALA A 87 13.29 0.46 -11.27
C ALA A 87 12.96 -1.02 -11.52
N ALA A 88 12.33 -1.69 -10.55
CA ALA A 88 11.91 -3.09 -10.71
C ALA A 88 10.90 -3.26 -11.87
N LEU A 89 9.93 -2.36 -12.00
CA LEU A 89 8.98 -2.38 -13.12
C LEU A 89 9.65 -2.16 -14.46
N ALA A 90 10.68 -1.31 -14.52
CA ALA A 90 11.43 -1.05 -15.75
C ALA A 90 12.22 -2.29 -16.22
N GLU A 91 12.71 -3.12 -15.30
CA GLU A 91 13.35 -4.41 -15.64
C GLU A 91 12.37 -5.37 -16.33
N GLU A 92 11.08 -5.27 -16.01
CA GLU A 92 9.97 -6.00 -16.65
C GLU A 92 9.41 -5.29 -17.90
N GLY A 93 10.05 -4.21 -18.35
CA GLY A 93 9.60 -3.43 -19.52
C GLY A 93 8.39 -2.53 -19.27
N ILE A 94 8.01 -2.31 -18.00
CA ILE A 94 6.88 -1.46 -17.62
C ILE A 94 7.38 -0.05 -17.29
N HIS A 95 6.98 0.93 -18.10
CA HIS A 95 7.28 2.33 -17.84
C HIS A 95 6.34 2.88 -16.75
N ALA A 96 6.91 3.22 -15.59
CA ALA A 96 6.18 3.75 -14.45
C ALA A 96 6.74 5.08 -13.94
N THR A 97 5.88 5.89 -13.33
CA THR A 97 6.20 7.24 -12.81
C THR A 97 5.55 7.50 -11.45
N VAL A 98 5.94 8.61 -10.84
CA VAL A 98 5.24 9.21 -9.69
C VAL A 98 4.41 10.40 -10.18
N ARG A 99 3.33 10.74 -9.45
CA ARG A 99 2.51 11.91 -9.72
C ARG A 99 2.57 12.87 -8.53
N GLU A 100 2.80 14.15 -8.81
CA GLU A 100 2.83 15.18 -7.78
C GLU A 100 1.50 15.22 -7.01
N GLY A 101 1.57 15.28 -5.68
CA GLY A 101 0.41 15.25 -4.80
C GLY A 101 -0.28 13.88 -4.65
N LEU A 102 0.08 12.87 -5.45
CA LEU A 102 -0.58 11.57 -5.50
C LEU A 102 0.39 10.42 -5.22
N THR A 103 0.57 10.10 -3.93
CA THR A 103 1.44 9.00 -3.48
C THR A 103 1.08 7.66 -4.13
N GLY A 104 2.10 6.98 -4.64
CA GLY A 104 2.00 5.70 -5.34
C GLY A 104 2.79 5.69 -6.64
N ILE A 105 2.73 4.55 -7.33
CA ILE A 105 3.39 4.31 -8.61
C ILE A 105 2.33 4.18 -9.69
N TRP A 106 2.58 4.80 -10.84
CA TRP A 106 1.61 4.99 -11.90
C TRP A 106 2.17 4.53 -13.25
N THR A 107 1.33 3.95 -14.10
CA THR A 107 1.65 3.59 -15.49
C THR A 107 0.40 3.74 -16.35
N ASN A 108 0.54 4.23 -17.59
CA ASN A 108 -0.58 4.46 -18.51
C ASN A 108 -1.78 5.17 -17.85
N ASP A 109 -1.47 6.21 -17.08
CA ASP A 109 -2.39 7.00 -16.27
C ASP A 109 -3.18 6.30 -15.15
N ARG A 110 -2.90 5.02 -14.90
CA ARG A 110 -3.49 4.19 -13.84
C ARG A 110 -2.49 3.91 -12.73
N LYS A 111 -2.98 3.71 -11.51
CA LYS A 111 -2.12 3.35 -10.37
C LYS A 111 -1.80 1.85 -10.43
N ILE A 112 -0.51 1.51 -10.47
CA ILE A 112 -0.01 0.13 -10.42
C ILE A 112 0.54 -0.24 -9.05
N GLY A 113 0.97 0.77 -8.26
CA GLY A 113 1.50 0.56 -6.93
C GLY A 113 0.98 1.56 -5.90
N SER A 114 0.69 1.08 -4.70
CA SER A 114 0.30 1.88 -3.55
C SER A 114 1.41 1.92 -2.51
N ILE A 115 1.60 3.07 -1.86
CA ILE A 115 2.52 3.22 -0.73
C ILE A 115 1.76 3.80 0.45
N GLY A 116 1.84 3.11 1.58
CA GLY A 116 1.22 3.51 2.84
C GLY A 116 2.10 3.06 3.99
N VAL A 117 2.83 4.00 4.59
CA VAL A 117 3.80 3.73 5.65
C VAL A 117 3.33 4.32 6.98
N HIS A 118 3.75 3.70 8.08
CA HIS A 118 3.69 4.28 9.42
C HIS A 118 5.08 4.23 10.03
N VAL A 119 5.44 5.24 10.82
CA VAL A 119 6.74 5.31 11.49
C VAL A 119 6.49 5.51 12.96
N SER A 120 7.05 4.60 13.76
CA SER A 120 6.94 4.63 15.21
C SER A 120 8.32 4.40 15.82
N ARG A 121 8.74 5.35 16.67
CA ARG A 121 10.07 5.36 17.32
C ARG A 121 11.22 5.21 16.31
N GLY A 122 11.08 5.88 15.16
CA GLY A 122 12.07 5.88 14.08
C GLY A 122 12.13 4.58 13.26
N VAL A 123 11.22 3.63 13.45
CA VAL A 123 11.14 2.38 12.67
C VAL A 123 9.86 2.33 11.85
N THR A 124 9.96 1.92 10.59
CA THR A 124 8.85 1.81 9.65
C THR A 124 8.01 0.56 9.89
N MET A 125 6.73 0.68 9.58
CA MET A 125 5.73 -0.38 9.51
C MET A 125 4.87 -0.16 8.26
N HIS A 126 4.17 -1.21 7.83
CA HIS A 126 3.49 -1.24 6.53
C HIS A 126 4.51 -1.04 5.40
N GLY A 127 4.14 -0.47 4.26
CA GLY A 127 5.06 -0.35 3.14
C GLY A 127 4.38 -0.07 1.82
N LEU A 128 4.54 -0.98 0.87
CA LEU A 128 4.11 -0.87 -0.51
C LEU A 128 3.28 -2.08 -0.93
N ALA A 129 2.47 -1.91 -1.96
CA ALA A 129 1.76 -2.99 -2.64
C ALA A 129 1.79 -2.72 -4.15
N VAL A 130 2.19 -3.71 -4.94
CA VAL A 130 2.27 -3.64 -6.41
C VAL A 130 1.31 -4.67 -7.00
N ASN A 131 0.42 -4.21 -7.87
CA ASN A 131 -0.52 -5.08 -8.57
C ASN A 131 0.26 -5.82 -9.68
N VAL A 132 0.41 -7.14 -9.54
CA VAL A 132 1.15 -7.98 -10.50
C VAL A 132 0.16 -8.75 -11.37
N ASP A 133 -0.64 -9.62 -10.76
CA ASP A 133 -1.67 -10.44 -11.41
C ASP A 133 -2.91 -10.57 -10.51
N CYS A 134 -3.24 -9.49 -9.80
CA CYS A 134 -4.40 -9.47 -8.89
C CYS A 134 -5.69 -9.06 -9.58
N ASP A 135 -6.81 -9.55 -9.08
CA ASP A 135 -8.13 -9.04 -9.42
C ASP A 135 -8.24 -7.55 -9.03
N LEU A 136 -8.59 -6.72 -10.00
CA LEU A 136 -8.74 -5.27 -9.84
C LEU A 136 -10.17 -4.84 -9.52
N GLN A 137 -11.16 -5.72 -9.70
CA GLN A 137 -12.57 -5.42 -9.45
C GLN A 137 -12.82 -4.87 -8.03
N PRO A 138 -12.17 -5.37 -6.95
CA PRO A 138 -12.32 -4.79 -5.61
C PRO A 138 -11.90 -3.32 -5.50
N PHE A 139 -11.01 -2.82 -6.36
CA PHE A 139 -10.67 -1.38 -6.35
C PHE A 139 -11.83 -0.51 -6.86
N GLU A 140 -12.72 -1.05 -7.69
CA GLU A 140 -13.89 -0.34 -8.23
C GLU A 140 -15.01 -0.17 -7.18
N TRP A 141 -14.99 -0.95 -6.10
CA TRP A 141 -16.02 -0.92 -5.05
C TRP A 141 -15.70 0.04 -3.90
N ILE A 142 -14.55 0.70 -3.95
CA ILE A 142 -14.09 1.67 -2.96
C ILE A 142 -13.81 3.02 -3.62
N VAL A 143 -13.73 4.08 -2.83
CA VAL A 143 -13.23 5.38 -3.30
C VAL A 143 -11.80 5.56 -2.78
N PRO A 144 -10.77 5.21 -3.58
CA PRO A 144 -9.39 5.31 -3.13
C PRO A 144 -8.92 6.78 -3.16
N CYS A 145 -8.49 7.27 -1.99
CA CYS A 145 -7.59 8.42 -1.82
C CYS A 145 -7.66 9.55 -2.89
N GLY A 146 -8.83 10.19 -3.03
CA GLY A 146 -8.99 11.45 -3.78
C GLY A 146 -8.68 11.37 -5.28
N ILE A 147 -8.65 10.17 -5.85
CA ILE A 147 -8.49 9.96 -7.28
C ILE A 147 -9.89 9.67 -7.80
N ASP A 148 -10.49 10.66 -8.46
CA ASP A 148 -11.63 10.41 -9.35
C ASP A 148 -11.05 9.69 -10.58
N GLY A 149 -11.41 8.42 -10.76
CA GLY A 149 -10.95 7.60 -11.87
C GLY A 149 -11.61 6.24 -11.86
#